data_AF-A0AAD7GAM6-F1
#
_entry.id   AF-A0AAD7GAM6-F1
#
_cell.length_a   1.000
_cell.length_b   1.000
_cell.length_c   1.000
_cell.angle_alpha   90.00
_cell.angle_beta   90.00
_cell.angle_gamma   90.00
#
_symmetry.space_group_name_H-M   'P 1'
#
loop_
_entity.id
_entity.type
_entity.pdbx_description
1 polymer ?
#
loop_
_entity_poly.entity_id
_entity_poly.type
_entity_poly.pdbx_seq_one_letter_code
_entity_poly.pdbx_strand_id
1 'polypeptide(L)'
;MSLPQALLLRWTLVPMCWMLSTCYSVETLYASIALVVLTVTYNEWKAHSGHWLVRNTVNAAGFASFEVGATLVAGYNARRLDEVAISSVAISAGIFATTIHAQDFKDVDGDSAIGRRTIPIVFPSIARYTVIVPLTLWSIGLAFVGSLNQ
;
A
#
# COMPACT_ATOMS: atom_id res chain seq x y z
N MET A 1 8.88 24.33 -3.35
CA MET A 1 9.44 23.46 -4.40
C MET A 1 8.67 23.74 -5.68
N SER A 2 9.35 24.12 -6.76
CA SER A 2 8.67 24.35 -8.06
C SER A 2 8.31 23.01 -8.73
N LEU A 3 7.28 22.98 -9.58
CA LEU A 3 6.87 21.78 -10.31
C LEU A 3 8.04 21.10 -11.06
N PRO A 4 8.93 21.83 -11.77
CA PRO A 4 10.08 21.21 -12.44
C PRO A 4 11.05 20.54 -11.47
N GLN A 5 11.30 21.14 -10.29
CA GLN A 5 12.19 20.56 -9.28
C GLN A 5 11.60 19.27 -8.70
N ALA A 6 10.28 19.22 -8.50
CA ALA A 6 9.59 18.03 -8.01
C ALA A 6 9.66 16.86 -9.01
N LEU A 7 9.47 17.15 -10.30
CA LEU A 7 9.60 16.16 -11.36
C LEU A 7 11.03 15.65 -11.51
N LEU A 8 12.01 16.56 -11.46
CA LEU A 8 13.42 16.17 -11.48
C LEU A 8 13.74 15.24 -10.31
N LEU A 9 13.34 15.60 -9.09
CA LEU A 9 13.55 14.77 -7.92
C LEU A 9 12.90 13.38 -8.06
N ARG A 10 11.65 13.31 -8.51
CA ARG A 10 10.93 12.04 -8.69
C ARG A 10 11.67 11.11 -9.66
N TRP A 11 12.05 11.63 -10.83
CA TRP A 11 12.66 10.81 -11.88
C TRP A 11 14.12 10.50 -11.65
N THR A 12 14.84 11.26 -10.83
CA THR A 12 16.20 10.90 -10.39
C THR A 12 16.17 9.88 -9.26
N LEU A 13 15.20 9.95 -8.35
CA LEU A 13 15.09 9.05 -7.21
C LEU A 13 14.78 7.61 -7.64
N VAL A 14 13.95 7.41 -8.66
CA VAL A 14 13.61 6.07 -9.18
C VAL A 14 14.84 5.24 -9.59
N PRO A 15 15.71 5.70 -10.51
CA PRO A 15 16.89 4.92 -10.89
C PRO A 15 17.90 4.78 -9.73
N MET A 16 18.03 5.78 -8.86
CA MET A 16 18.86 5.67 -7.66
C MET A 16 18.36 4.55 -6.74
N CYS A 17 17.05 4.49 -6.48
CA CYS A 17 16.43 3.43 -5.70
C CYS A 17 16.60 2.06 -6.37
N TRP A 18 16.44 1.95 -7.68
CA TRP A 18 16.68 0.69 -8.40
C TRP A 18 18.13 0.24 -8.33
N MET A 19 19.09 1.15 -8.48
CA MET A 19 20.51 0.85 -8.30
C MET A 19 20.78 0.34 -6.88
N LEU A 20 20.26 1.01 -5.85
CA LEU A 20 20.38 0.53 -4.47
C LEU A 20 19.73 -0.84 -4.28
N SER A 21 18.53 -1.07 -4.83
CA SER A 21 17.86 -2.37 -4.76
C SER A 21 18.69 -3.49 -5.41
N THR A 22 19.35 -3.22 -6.55
CA THR A 22 20.24 -4.21 -7.21
C THR A 22 21.44 -4.61 -6.37
N CYS A 23 21.95 -3.71 -5.52
CA CYS A 23 23.05 -4.02 -4.61
C CYS A 23 22.65 -5.03 -3.52
N TYR A 24 21.36 -5.14 -3.19
CA TYR A 24 20.83 -6.11 -2.24
C TYR A 24 20.47 -7.43 -2.92
N SER A 25 19.51 -7.40 -3.85
CA SER A 25 19.07 -8.60 -4.59
C SER A 25 18.19 -8.25 -5.79
N VAL A 26 18.05 -9.21 -6.72
CA VAL A 26 17.18 -9.06 -7.89
C VAL A 26 15.71 -9.04 -7.47
N GLU A 27 15.37 -9.78 -6.42
CA GLU A 27 14.02 -9.84 -5.86
C GLU A 27 13.61 -8.51 -5.22
N THR A 28 14.55 -7.84 -4.53
CA THR A 28 14.33 -6.48 -4.00
C THR A 28 14.13 -5.48 -5.15
N LEU A 29 14.89 -5.63 -6.25
CA LEU A 29 14.66 -4.83 -7.45
C LEU A 29 13.26 -5.07 -8.02
N TYR A 30 12.79 -6.31 -8.14
CA TYR A 30 11.44 -6.59 -8.62
C TYR A 30 10.35 -5.96 -7.75
N ALA A 31 10.49 -6.03 -6.42
CA ALA A 31 9.58 -5.35 -5.50
C ALA A 31 9.60 -3.81 -5.69
N SER A 32 10.78 -3.23 -5.89
CA SER A 32 10.97 -1.79 -6.15
C SER A 32 10.38 -1.37 -7.50
N ILE A 33 10.54 -2.18 -8.55
CA ILE A 33 9.91 -1.96 -9.86
C ILE A 33 8.39 -2.03 -9.73
N ALA A 34 7.86 -3.05 -9.05
CA ALA A 34 6.42 -3.19 -8.84
C ALA A 34 5.83 -1.97 -8.11
N LEU A 35 6.50 -1.48 -7.05
CA LEU A 35 6.11 -0.26 -6.35
C LEU A 35 6.07 0.97 -7.27
N VAL A 36 7.09 1.14 -8.12
CA VAL A 36 7.13 2.26 -9.08
C VAL A 36 6.03 2.13 -10.14
N VAL A 37 5.81 0.93 -10.68
CA VAL A 37 4.74 0.66 -11.66
C VAL A 37 3.36 0.97 -11.06
N LEU A 38 3.10 0.54 -9.83
CA LEU A 38 1.85 0.83 -9.12
C LEU A 38 1.69 2.33 -8.82
N THR A 39 2.79 3.02 -8.48
CA THR A 39 2.80 4.47 -8.27
C THR A 39 2.51 5.23 -9.57
N VAL A 40 3.08 4.80 -10.68
CA VAL A 40 2.80 5.37 -12.02
C VAL A 40 1.36 5.08 -12.44
N THR A 41 0.87 3.87 -12.20
CA THR A 41 -0.54 3.49 -12.45
C THR A 41 -1.49 4.35 -11.63
N TYR A 42 -1.18 4.57 -10.36
CA TYR A 42 -1.96 5.41 -9.47
C TYR A 42 -2.04 6.86 -9.96
N ASN A 43 -0.89 7.45 -10.30
CA ASN A 43 -0.78 8.87 -10.65
C ASN A 43 -1.04 9.16 -12.13
N GLU A 44 -0.24 8.57 -13.04
CA GLU A 44 -0.23 8.90 -14.47
C GLU A 44 -1.43 8.32 -15.21
N TRP A 45 -1.83 7.08 -14.87
CA TRP A 45 -3.04 6.46 -15.44
C TRP A 45 -4.32 6.83 -14.71
N LYS A 46 -4.24 7.79 -13.78
CA LYS A 46 -5.39 8.34 -13.05
C LYS A 46 -6.21 7.29 -12.29
N ALA A 47 -5.62 6.16 -11.91
CA ALA A 47 -6.32 5.20 -11.07
C ALA A 47 -6.76 5.82 -9.72
N HIS A 48 -6.06 6.87 -9.25
CA HIS A 48 -6.51 7.68 -8.13
C HIS A 48 -7.88 8.36 -8.34
N SER A 49 -8.20 8.75 -9.56
CA SER A 49 -9.46 9.41 -9.91
C SER A 49 -10.56 8.41 -10.34
N GLY A 50 -10.21 7.12 -10.43
CA GLY A 50 -11.15 6.06 -10.79
C GLY A 50 -12.11 5.69 -9.65
N HIS A 51 -12.78 4.56 -9.80
CA HIS A 51 -13.64 4.01 -8.77
C HIS A 51 -12.85 3.80 -7.47
N TRP A 52 -13.46 4.11 -6.31
CA TRP A 52 -12.81 4.01 -5.00
C TRP A 52 -12.18 2.62 -4.77
N LEU A 53 -12.82 1.55 -5.27
CA LEU A 53 -12.29 0.20 -5.20
C LEU A 53 -10.93 0.07 -5.93
N VAL A 54 -10.85 0.52 -7.18
CA VAL A 54 -9.61 0.44 -7.99
C VAL A 54 -8.49 1.23 -7.33
N ARG A 55 -8.79 2.45 -6.88
CA ARG A 55 -7.86 3.29 -6.14
C ARG A 55 -7.30 2.57 -4.93
N ASN A 56 -8.18 2.02 -4.09
CA ASN A 56 -7.80 1.38 -2.84
C ASN A 56 -7.02 0.08 -3.09
N THR A 57 -7.39 -0.69 -4.10
CA THR A 57 -6.65 -1.91 -4.50
C THR A 57 -5.24 -1.58 -5.00
N VAL A 58 -5.08 -0.58 -5.88
CA VAL A 58 -3.75 -0.17 -6.38
C VAL A 58 -2.89 0.36 -5.23
N ASN A 59 -3.49 1.13 -4.31
CA ASN A 59 -2.78 1.66 -3.15
C ASN A 59 -2.33 0.53 -2.21
N ALA A 60 -3.21 -0.42 -1.89
CA ALA A 60 -2.90 -1.57 -1.04
C ALA A 60 -1.82 -2.47 -1.67
N ALA A 61 -1.89 -2.72 -2.98
CA ALA A 61 -0.85 -3.45 -3.70
C ALA A 61 0.50 -2.72 -3.67
N GLY A 62 0.49 -1.38 -3.69
CA GLY A 62 1.70 -0.56 -3.55
C GLY A 62 2.36 -0.77 -2.19
N PHE A 63 1.59 -0.69 -1.11
CA PHE A 63 2.10 -0.97 0.24
C PHE A 63 2.60 -2.40 0.40
N ALA A 64 1.88 -3.39 -0.14
CA ALA A 64 2.34 -4.79 -0.11
C ALA A 64 3.66 -4.97 -0.87
N SER A 65 3.82 -4.33 -2.04
CA SER A 65 5.08 -4.38 -2.81
C SER A 65 6.24 -3.74 -2.06
N PHE A 66 5.98 -2.62 -1.37
CA PHE A 66 6.96 -1.98 -0.50
C PHE A 66 7.36 -2.88 0.67
N GLU A 67 6.39 -3.51 1.32
CA GLU A 67 6.62 -4.41 2.44
C GLU A 67 7.44 -5.64 2.04
N VAL A 68 7.15 -6.26 0.89
CA VAL A 68 7.98 -7.33 0.31
C VAL A 68 9.44 -6.89 0.19
N GLY A 69 9.68 -5.70 -0.40
CA GLY A 69 11.03 -5.17 -0.56
C GLY A 69 11.72 -4.91 0.78
N ALA A 70 11.01 -4.34 1.75
CA ALA A 70 11.54 -4.08 3.09
C ALA A 70 11.90 -5.39 3.82
N THR A 71 11.04 -6.41 3.74
CA THR A 71 11.28 -7.70 4.41
C THR A 71 12.42 -8.47 3.74
N LEU A 72 12.60 -8.39 2.42
CA LEU A 72 13.78 -8.95 1.74
C LEU A 72 15.08 -8.29 2.22
N VAL A 73 15.08 -6.95 2.38
CA VAL A 73 16.26 -6.21 2.86
C VAL A 73 16.58 -6.50 4.33
N ALA A 74 15.55 -6.65 5.16
CA ALA A 74 15.70 -6.92 6.60
C ALA A 74 16.02 -8.39 6.91
N GLY A 75 15.63 -9.31 6.03
CA GLY A 75 15.81 -10.74 6.21
C GLY A 75 17.26 -11.22 6.10
N TYR A 76 17.55 -12.39 6.68
CA TYR A 76 18.86 -13.02 6.56
C TYR A 76 19.22 -13.39 5.10
N ASN A 77 18.21 -13.72 4.29
CA ASN A 77 18.38 -14.06 2.88
C ASN A 77 17.62 -13.07 1.99
N ALA A 78 18.36 -12.13 1.39
CA ALA A 78 17.77 -11.12 0.53
C ALA A 78 17.11 -11.65 -0.76
N ARG A 79 17.23 -12.95 -1.07
CA ARG A 79 16.64 -13.56 -2.27
C ARG A 79 15.35 -14.32 -2.02
N ARG A 80 15.02 -14.63 -0.76
CA ARG A 80 13.87 -15.47 -0.43
C ARG A 80 13.24 -15.02 0.87
N LEU A 81 11.92 -14.84 0.82
CA LEU A 81 11.10 -14.73 2.02
C LEU A 81 10.87 -16.13 2.59
N ASP A 82 11.04 -16.26 3.90
CA ASP A 82 10.63 -17.45 4.63
C ASP A 82 9.10 -17.48 4.80
N GLU A 83 8.56 -18.61 5.24
CA GLU A 83 7.11 -18.80 5.34
C GLU A 83 6.46 -17.81 6.31
N VAL A 84 7.20 -17.42 7.37
CA VAL A 84 6.75 -16.40 8.32
C VAL A 84 6.67 -15.04 7.63
N ALA A 85 7.71 -14.61 6.91
CA ALA A 85 7.67 -13.34 6.18
C ALA A 85 6.57 -13.30 5.11
N ILE A 86 6.38 -14.40 4.36
CA ILE A 86 5.29 -14.49 3.37
C ILE A 86 3.94 -14.33 4.05
N SER A 87 3.73 -15.02 5.17
CA SER A 87 2.49 -14.94 5.95
C SER A 87 2.26 -13.54 6.51
N SER A 88 3.31 -12.90 7.06
CA SER A 88 3.25 -11.53 7.57
C SER A 88 2.86 -10.54 6.48
N VAL A 89 3.53 -10.58 5.33
CA VAL A 89 3.22 -9.70 4.19
C VAL A 89 1.79 -9.95 3.68
N ALA A 90 1.35 -11.21 3.59
CA ALA A 90 0.00 -11.54 3.14
C ALA A 90 -1.08 -11.00 4.10
N ILE A 91 -0.84 -11.13 5.41
CA ILE A 91 -1.70 -10.57 6.45
C ILE A 91 -1.74 -9.04 6.36
N SER A 92 -0.60 -8.38 6.28
CA SER A 92 -0.51 -6.92 6.13
C SER A 92 -1.21 -6.43 4.86
N ALA A 93 -1.02 -7.12 3.73
CA ALA A 93 -1.71 -6.82 2.48
C ALA A 93 -3.24 -6.94 2.63
N GLY A 94 -3.73 -7.96 3.35
CA GLY A 94 -5.15 -8.11 3.69
C GLY A 94 -5.68 -6.98 4.58
N ILE A 95 -4.89 -6.56 5.57
CA ILE A 95 -5.20 -5.39 6.41
C ILE A 95 -5.30 -4.15 5.54
N PHE A 96 -4.30 -3.84 4.70
CA PHE A 96 -4.35 -2.69 3.80
C PHE A 96 -5.56 -2.76 2.87
N ALA A 97 -5.81 -3.90 2.21
CA ALA A 97 -6.94 -4.05 1.29
C ALA A 97 -8.30 -3.73 1.93
N THR A 98 -8.45 -4.00 3.23
CA THR A 98 -9.71 -3.80 3.97
C THR A 98 -9.77 -2.51 4.78
N THR A 99 -8.67 -1.78 4.93
CA THR A 99 -8.60 -0.60 5.82
C THR A 99 -8.02 0.65 5.17
N ILE A 100 -7.39 0.54 3.99
CA ILE A 100 -6.71 1.68 3.36
C ILE A 100 -7.66 2.83 2.99
N HIS A 101 -8.94 2.52 2.77
CA HIS A 101 -9.99 3.52 2.53
C HIS A 101 -10.30 4.38 3.76
N ALA A 102 -9.78 4.03 4.95
CA ALA A 102 -9.82 4.90 6.13
C ALA A 102 -9.16 6.26 5.87
N GLN A 103 -8.22 6.33 4.92
CA GLN A 103 -7.58 7.59 4.50
C GLN A 103 -8.59 8.57 3.90
N ASP A 104 -9.66 8.09 3.27
CA ASP A 104 -10.67 8.94 2.64
C ASP A 104 -11.52 9.74 3.65
N PHE A 105 -11.53 9.35 4.93
CA PHE A 105 -12.35 10.00 5.97
C PHE A 105 -11.83 11.38 6.36
N LYS A 106 -10.51 11.56 6.36
CA LYS A 106 -9.89 12.87 6.63
C LYS A 106 -10.01 13.82 5.43
N ASP A 107 -10.11 13.24 4.22
CA ASP A 107 -10.05 13.97 2.96
C ASP A 107 -11.45 14.20 2.37
N VAL A 108 -12.54 14.03 3.14
CA VAL A 108 -13.94 14.15 2.67
C VAL A 108 -14.19 15.48 1.98
N ASP A 109 -13.83 16.61 2.60
CA ASP A 109 -14.08 17.93 2.03
C ASP A 109 -13.25 18.16 0.75
N GLY A 110 -12.00 17.70 0.74
CA GLY A 110 -11.11 17.80 -0.42
C GLY A 110 -11.59 16.94 -1.59
N ASP A 111 -11.98 15.70 -1.30
CA ASP A 111 -12.50 14.75 -2.29
C ASP A 111 -13.84 15.21 -2.86
N SER A 112 -14.72 15.77 -2.01
CA SER A 112 -15.98 16.38 -2.45
C SER A 112 -15.75 17.58 -3.37
N ALA A 113 -14.79 18.46 -3.04
CA ALA A 113 -14.46 19.64 -3.84
C ALA A 113 -13.96 19.31 -5.26
N ILE A 114 -13.32 18.15 -5.45
CA ILE A 114 -12.85 17.66 -6.75
C ILE A 114 -13.80 16.62 -7.39
N GLY A 115 -14.99 16.42 -6.81
CA GLY A 115 -16.04 15.56 -7.35
C GLY A 115 -15.81 14.05 -7.20
N ARG A 116 -14.94 13.62 -6.26
CA ARG A 116 -14.69 12.20 -5.99
C ARG A 116 -15.81 11.59 -5.17
N ARG A 117 -16.14 10.34 -5.49
CA ARG A 117 -17.15 9.53 -4.78
C ARG A 117 -16.49 8.45 -3.94
N THR A 118 -16.08 8.82 -2.72
CA THR A 118 -15.48 7.90 -1.74
C THR A 118 -16.55 7.28 -0.85
N ILE A 119 -16.21 6.21 -0.12
CA ILE A 119 -17.12 5.53 0.81
C ILE A 119 -17.75 6.51 1.83
N PRO A 120 -16.99 7.40 2.51
CA PRO A 120 -17.59 8.36 3.45
C PRO A 120 -18.52 9.39 2.78
N ILE A 121 -18.33 9.70 1.49
CA ILE A 121 -19.19 10.62 0.73
C ILE A 121 -20.48 9.92 0.26
N VAL A 122 -20.37 8.68 -0.25
CA VAL A 122 -21.52 7.94 -0.81
C VAL A 122 -22.37 7.30 0.28
N PHE A 123 -21.76 6.79 1.35
CA PHE A 123 -22.43 6.05 2.42
C PHE A 123 -22.06 6.56 3.82
N PRO A 124 -22.34 7.83 4.15
CA PRO A 124 -21.84 8.46 5.39
C PRO A 124 -22.23 7.72 6.68
N SER A 125 -23.46 7.18 6.75
CA SER A 125 -23.95 6.45 7.93
C SER A 125 -23.26 5.10 8.16
N ILE A 126 -22.83 4.44 7.08
CA ILE A 126 -22.27 3.08 7.13
C ILE A 126 -20.73 3.11 7.07
N ALA A 127 -20.15 4.18 6.50
CA ALA A 127 -18.72 4.31 6.25
C ALA A 127 -17.88 3.95 7.48
N ARG A 128 -18.20 4.49 8.67
CA ARG A 128 -17.44 4.17 9.91
C ARG A 128 -17.33 2.67 10.21
N TYR A 129 -18.39 1.90 9.93
CA TYR A 129 -18.39 0.45 10.17
C TYR A 129 -17.51 -0.31 9.18
N THR A 130 -17.33 0.23 7.97
CA THR A 130 -16.41 -0.35 6.98
C THR A 130 -14.94 -0.33 7.42
N VAL A 131 -14.59 0.46 8.43
CA VAL A 131 -13.24 0.51 9.02
C VAL A 131 -13.22 -0.22 10.36
N ILE A 132 -14.19 0.03 11.24
CA ILE A 132 -14.25 -0.57 12.58
C ILE A 132 -14.34 -2.10 12.51
N VAL A 133 -15.18 -2.64 11.61
CA VAL A 133 -15.40 -4.09 11.51
C VAL A 133 -14.13 -4.82 11.07
N PRO A 134 -13.47 -4.48 9.94
CA PRO A 134 -12.22 -5.14 9.55
C PRO A 134 -11.11 -4.98 10.59
N LEU A 135 -10.93 -3.79 11.19
CA LEU A 135 -9.92 -3.58 12.21
C LEU A 135 -10.13 -4.50 13.43
N THR A 136 -11.37 -4.65 13.87
CA THR A 136 -11.70 -5.52 15.01
C THR A 136 -11.45 -6.98 14.66
N LEU A 137 -11.88 -7.42 13.47
CA LEU A 137 -11.68 -8.79 12.99
C LEU A 137 -10.19 -9.14 12.87
N TRP A 138 -9.38 -8.25 12.28
CA TRP A 138 -7.93 -8.44 12.18
C TRP A 138 -7.26 -8.45 13.55
N SER A 139 -7.68 -7.59 14.48
CA SER A 139 -7.12 -7.55 15.84
C SER A 139 -7.37 -8.86 16.59
N ILE A 140 -8.60 -9.39 16.54
CA ILE A 140 -8.96 -10.67 17.17
C ILE A 140 -8.25 -11.83 16.48
N GLY A 141 -8.26 -11.85 15.13
CA GLY A 141 -7.62 -12.90 14.34
C GLY A 141 -6.11 -12.99 14.61
N LEU A 142 -5.43 -11.85 14.65
CA LEU A 142 -4.00 -11.78 14.98
C LEU A 142 -3.72 -12.24 16.42
N ALA A 143 -4.53 -11.82 17.39
CA ALA A 143 -4.39 -12.26 18.77
C ALA A 143 -4.55 -13.80 18.89
N PHE A 144 -5.50 -14.38 18.17
CA PHE A 144 -5.71 -15.82 18.14
C PHE A 144 -4.55 -16.56 17.48
N VAL A 145 -4.09 -16.11 16.31
CA VAL A 145 -2.91 -16.69 15.64
C VAL A 145 -1.67 -16.60 16.52
N GLY A 146 -1.46 -15.47 17.20
CA GLY A 146 -0.36 -15.30 18.14
C GLY A 146 -0.45 -16.26 19.34
N SER A 147 -1.65 -16.55 19.83
CA SER A 147 -1.86 -17.50 20.94
C SER A 147 -1.64 -18.97 20.54
N LEU A 148 -1.77 -19.33 19.26
CA LEU A 148 -1.53 -20.68 18.76
C LEU A 148 -0.04 -20.97 18.49
N ASN A 149 0.77 -19.92 18.37
CA ASN A 149 2.20 -20.02 18.07
C ASN A 149 3.09 -19.92 19.33
N GLN A 150 2.49 -19.92 20.53
CA GLN A 150 3.18 -20.04 21.83
C GLN A 150 3.18 -21.50 22.31
#